data_AF-A0A8D9HLX3-F1
#
_entry.id   AF-A0A8D9HLX3-F1
#
_cell.length_a   1.000
_cell.length_b   1.000
_cell.length_c   1.000
_cell.angle_alpha   90.00
_cell.angle_beta   90.00
_cell.angle_gamma   90.00
#
_symmetry.space_group_name_H-M   'P 1'
#
loop_
_entity.id
_entity.type
_entity.pdbx_description
1 polymer ?
#
loop_
_entity_poly.entity_id
_entity_poly.type
_entity_poly.pdbx_seq_one_letter_code
_entity_poly.pdbx_strand_id
1 'polypeptide(L)'
;MTMTELLTSVRERYQLSSTDATLKLSYQYPEWVSFGDAELEMPQYITEDTEIGVFLNMRRSIEEVYNHAQHVICVVHLWRNVMAKYKSSRLANLMSAAARAFTVTDFNKKFIEIQKISPNCAAYLVDIGDD
;
A
#
# COMPACT_ATOMS: atom_id res chain seq x y z
N MET A 1 -13.88 6.55 -15.33
CA MET A 1 -12.49 6.05 -15.29
C MET A 1 -12.53 4.61 -15.76
N THR A 2 -11.96 4.35 -16.93
CA THR A 2 -11.80 3.01 -17.51
C THR A 2 -10.52 2.36 -16.97
N MET A 3 -10.36 1.06 -17.20
CA MET A 3 -9.16 0.30 -16.83
C MET A 3 -7.91 0.81 -17.56
N THR A 4 -8.05 1.20 -18.81
CA THR A 4 -6.95 1.81 -19.57
C THR A 4 -6.52 3.16 -19.00
N GLU A 5 -7.48 4.00 -18.61
CA GLU A 5 -7.21 5.31 -17.98
C GLU A 5 -6.53 5.12 -16.62
N LEU A 6 -7.02 4.16 -15.81
CA LEU A 6 -6.45 3.84 -14.52
C LEU A 6 -5.02 3.31 -14.63
N LEU A 7 -4.78 2.32 -15.50
CA LEU A 7 -3.44 1.75 -15.69
C LEU A 7 -2.45 2.80 -16.21
N THR A 8 -2.88 3.69 -17.11
CA THR A 8 -2.07 4.82 -17.58
C THR A 8 -1.72 5.75 -16.41
N SER A 9 -2.72 6.17 -15.63
CA SER A 9 -2.51 7.05 -14.48
C SER A 9 -1.55 6.44 -13.44
N VAL A 10 -1.69 5.15 -13.15
CA VAL A 10 -0.80 4.42 -12.21
C VAL A 10 0.62 4.35 -12.76
N ARG A 11 0.79 4.06 -14.06
CA ARG A 11 2.11 4.03 -14.69
C ARG A 11 2.81 5.38 -14.62
N GLU A 12 2.10 6.47 -14.91
CA GLU A 12 2.62 7.83 -14.83
C GLU A 12 2.99 8.20 -13.39
N ARG A 13 2.07 7.97 -12.43
CA ARG A 13 2.28 8.29 -11.01
C ARG A 13 3.48 7.59 -10.41
N TYR A 14 3.73 6.34 -10.79
CA TYR A 14 4.85 5.53 -10.30
C TYR A 14 6.05 5.47 -11.26
N GLN A 15 6.05 6.30 -12.31
CA GLN A 15 7.14 6.41 -13.28
C GLN A 15 7.57 5.05 -13.86
N LEU A 16 6.59 4.18 -14.13
CA LEU A 16 6.83 2.82 -14.63
C LEU A 16 7.11 2.87 -16.14
N SER A 17 8.40 2.96 -16.49
CA SER A 17 8.89 3.14 -17.86
C SER A 17 8.79 1.90 -18.76
N SER A 18 8.65 0.70 -18.19
CA SER A 18 8.58 -0.54 -18.97
C SER A 18 7.16 -0.81 -19.45
N THR A 19 6.93 -0.76 -20.76
CA THR A 19 5.68 -1.20 -21.40
C THR A 19 5.49 -2.72 -21.34
N ASP A 20 6.57 -3.48 -21.20
CA ASP A 20 6.54 -4.95 -21.17
C ASP A 20 6.12 -5.53 -19.81
N ALA A 21 6.12 -4.72 -18.74
CA ALA A 21 5.68 -5.17 -17.43
C ALA A 21 4.14 -5.20 -17.35
N THR A 22 3.54 -6.36 -17.08
CA THR A 22 2.10 -6.45 -16.76
C THR A 22 1.83 -5.85 -15.38
N LEU A 23 1.10 -4.73 -15.36
CA LEU A 23 0.62 -4.11 -14.12
C LEU A 23 -0.68 -4.80 -13.69
N LYS A 24 -0.68 -5.42 -12.50
CA LYS A 24 -1.87 -6.02 -11.88
C LYS A 24 -2.29 -5.14 -10.71
N LEU A 25 -3.55 -4.72 -10.70
CA LEU A 25 -4.14 -3.97 -9.61
C LEU A 25 -4.99 -4.90 -8.76
N SER A 26 -4.92 -4.75 -7.44
CA SER A 26 -5.72 -5.53 -6.52
C SER A 26 -6.00 -4.76 -5.23
N TYR A 27 -7.08 -5.13 -4.55
CA TYR A 27 -7.43 -4.62 -3.24
C TYR A 27 -7.72 -5.78 -2.29
N GLN A 28 -7.59 -5.52 -0.99
CA GLN A 28 -7.83 -6.52 0.04
C GLN A 28 -8.62 -5.90 1.18
N TYR A 29 -9.67 -6.58 1.61
CA TYR A 29 -10.41 -6.22 2.80
C TYR A 29 -9.64 -6.60 4.07
N PRO A 30 -9.82 -5.87 5.18
CA PRO A 30 -9.40 -6.34 6.49
C PRO A 30 -10.01 -7.72 6.80
N GLU A 31 -9.29 -8.54 7.56
CA GLU A 31 -9.71 -9.91 7.93
C GLU A 31 -11.05 -9.97 8.67
N TRP A 32 -11.47 -8.88 9.32
CA TRP A 32 -12.77 -8.79 9.98
C TRP A 32 -13.94 -8.47 9.02
N VAL A 33 -13.66 -8.06 7.78
CA VAL A 33 -14.65 -7.84 6.71
C VAL A 33 -14.79 -9.07 5.80
N SER A 34 -13.88 -10.04 5.88
CA SER A 34 -14.12 -11.34 5.22
C SER A 34 -15.24 -12.08 5.96
N PHE A 35 -16.48 -11.81 5.54
CA PHE A 35 -17.65 -12.54 5.99
C PHE A 35 -17.47 -14.01 5.60
N GLY A 36 -17.40 -14.88 6.62
CA GLY A 36 -16.85 -16.22 6.56
C GLY A 36 -17.59 -17.27 5.73
N ASP A 37 -18.41 -16.89 4.74
CA ASP A 37 -19.32 -17.84 4.10
C ASP A 37 -19.28 -17.90 2.55
N ALA A 38 -18.44 -17.13 1.84
CA ALA A 38 -18.25 -17.35 0.40
C ALA A 38 -16.92 -16.79 -0.13
N GLU A 39 -16.08 -17.68 -0.67
CA GLU A 39 -15.18 -17.60 -1.85
C GLU A 39 -14.58 -16.25 -2.32
N LEU A 40 -14.50 -15.19 -1.52
CA LEU A 40 -13.75 -14.00 -1.89
C LEU A 40 -12.26 -14.30 -1.73
N GLU A 41 -11.65 -14.87 -2.78
CA GLU A 41 -10.20 -15.06 -2.85
C GLU A 41 -9.49 -13.71 -2.66
N MET A 42 -8.79 -13.55 -1.54
CA MET A 42 -7.99 -12.35 -1.29
C MET A 42 -6.57 -12.53 -1.84
N PRO A 43 -6.01 -11.53 -2.56
CA PRO A 43 -6.60 -10.22 -2.87
C PRO A 43 -7.56 -10.26 -4.07
N GLN A 44 -8.54 -9.36 -4.11
CA GLN A 44 -9.41 -9.17 -5.29
C GLN A 44 -8.64 -8.42 -6.36
N TYR A 45 -8.47 -9.03 -7.53
CA TYR A 45 -7.86 -8.37 -8.67
C TYR A 45 -8.89 -7.49 -9.37
N ILE A 46 -8.42 -6.33 -9.84
CA ILE A 46 -9.19 -5.46 -10.73
C ILE A 46 -8.69 -5.78 -12.13
N THR A 47 -9.60 -6.25 -12.98
CA THR A 47 -9.33 -6.75 -14.33
C THR A 47 -10.20 -6.08 -15.38
N GLU A 48 -11.37 -5.55 -15.00
CA GLU A 48 -12.31 -4.86 -15.90
C GLU A 48 -12.93 -3.59 -15.30
N ASP A 49 -13.59 -2.79 -16.15
CA ASP A 49 -14.15 -1.47 -15.81
C ASP A 49 -15.23 -1.54 -14.72
N THR A 50 -16.01 -2.62 -14.68
CA THR A 50 -17.05 -2.88 -13.66
C THR A 50 -16.43 -2.97 -12.26
N GLU A 51 -15.31 -3.68 -12.12
CA GLU A 51 -14.59 -3.86 -10.86
C GLU A 51 -13.93 -2.57 -10.37
N ILE A 52 -13.51 -1.69 -11.28
CA ILE A 52 -13.05 -0.33 -10.94
C ILE A 52 -14.20 0.45 -10.30
N GLY A 53 -15.40 0.35 -10.87
CA GLY A 53 -16.60 0.99 -10.32
C GLY A 53 -16.88 0.55 -8.89
N VAL A 54 -16.74 -0.75 -8.60
CA VAL A 54 -16.87 -1.30 -7.24
C VAL A 54 -15.83 -0.71 -6.29
N PHE A 55 -14.56 -0.72 -6.69
CA PHE A 55 -13.47 -0.18 -5.86
C PHE A 55 -13.66 1.33 -5.57
N LEU A 56 -14.01 2.13 -6.58
CA LEU A 56 -14.24 3.56 -6.42
C LEU A 56 -15.43 3.85 -5.51
N ASN A 57 -16.53 3.08 -5.65
CA ASN A 57 -17.69 3.23 -4.79
C ASN A 57 -17.36 2.89 -3.34
N MET A 58 -16.66 1.78 -3.11
CA MET A 58 -16.20 1.41 -1.78
C MET A 58 -15.34 2.52 -1.16
N ARG A 59 -14.36 3.04 -1.91
CA ARG A 59 -13.49 4.13 -1.43
C ARG A 59 -14.30 5.37 -1.06
N ARG A 60 -15.22 5.80 -1.94
CA ARG A 60 -16.10 6.95 -1.69
C ARG A 60 -16.99 6.75 -0.47
N SER A 61 -17.59 5.57 -0.30
CA SER A 61 -18.43 5.30 0.88
C SER A 61 -17.64 5.37 2.18
N ILE A 62 -16.37 4.95 2.18
CA ILE A 62 -15.47 5.12 3.34
C ILE A 62 -15.19 6.60 3.58
N GLU A 63 -14.87 7.37 2.52
CA GLU A 63 -14.63 8.81 2.60
C GLU A 63 -15.87 9.59 3.10
N GLU A 64 -17.08 9.18 2.71
CA GLU A 64 -18.34 9.80 3.14
C GLU A 64 -18.62 9.58 4.64
N VAL A 65 -18.40 8.36 5.14
CA VAL A 65 -18.68 7.99 6.54
C VAL A 65 -17.54 8.42 7.47
N TYR A 66 -16.30 8.35 7.00
CA TYR A 66 -15.08 8.62 7.77
C TYR A 66 -14.28 9.77 7.15
N ASN A 67 -14.93 10.90 6.91
CA ASN A 67 -14.35 12.10 6.26
C ASN A 67 -13.11 12.71 6.96
N HIS A 68 -12.83 12.34 8.20
CA HIS A 68 -11.67 12.77 8.97
C HIS A 68 -10.60 11.67 9.14
N ALA A 69 -10.85 10.47 8.62
CA ALA A 69 -9.83 9.42 8.64
C ALA A 69 -8.72 9.77 7.64
N GLN A 70 -7.48 9.77 8.13
CA GLN A 70 -6.33 9.85 7.24
C GLN A 70 -6.20 8.53 6.49
N HIS A 71 -6.24 8.59 5.16
CA HIS A 71 -6.05 7.42 4.31
C HIS A 71 -4.56 7.08 4.24
N VAL A 72 -4.09 6.30 5.21
CA VAL A 72 -2.68 5.88 5.30
C VAL A 72 -2.50 4.44 4.85
N ILE A 73 -1.31 4.11 4.35
CA ILE A 73 -0.97 2.73 3.99
C ILE A 73 -1.02 1.83 5.23
N CYS A 74 -1.70 0.68 5.12
CA CYS A 74 -1.74 -0.30 6.19
C CYS A 74 -0.33 -0.84 6.47
N VAL A 75 0.09 -0.86 7.74
CA VAL A 75 1.41 -1.34 8.17
C VAL A 75 1.71 -2.77 7.73
N VAL A 76 0.69 -3.62 7.61
CA VAL A 76 0.84 -5.02 7.16
C VAL A 76 1.17 -5.06 5.67
N HIS A 77 0.47 -4.28 4.84
CA HIS A 77 0.76 -4.19 3.42
C HIS A 77 2.11 -3.53 3.17
N LEU A 78 2.43 -2.47 3.90
CA LEU A 78 3.76 -1.84 3.82
C LEU A 78 4.88 -2.83 4.19
N TRP A 79 4.67 -3.68 5.20
CA TRP A 79 5.64 -4.72 5.56
C TRP A 79 5.86 -5.71 4.43
N ARG A 80 4.79 -6.18 3.77
CA ARG A 80 4.88 -7.07 2.61
C ARG A 80 5.59 -6.41 1.43
N ASN A 81 5.34 -5.12 1.20
CA ASN A 81 6.01 -4.36 0.15
C ASN A 81 7.52 -4.24 0.40
N VAL A 82 7.93 -3.90 1.64
CA VAL A 82 9.34 -3.84 2.02
C VAL A 82 10.01 -5.22 1.90
N MET A 83 9.34 -6.28 2.34
CA MET A 83 9.81 -7.66 2.16
C MET A 83 10.00 -8.02 0.69
N ALA A 84 9.02 -7.72 -0.16
CA ALA A 84 9.06 -8.06 -1.58
C ALA A 84 10.14 -7.26 -2.33
N LYS A 85 10.31 -5.98 -2.04
CA LYS A 85 11.24 -5.07 -2.73
C LYS A 85 12.69 -5.22 -2.28
N TYR A 86 12.93 -5.31 -0.97
CA TYR A 86 14.29 -5.31 -0.40
C TYR A 86 14.78 -6.70 0.03
N LYS A 87 13.91 -7.71 -0.03
CA LYS A 87 14.21 -9.11 0.36
C LYS A 87 14.86 -9.21 1.75
N SER A 88 14.47 -8.33 2.69
CA SER A 88 15.09 -8.22 4.02
C SER A 88 14.04 -8.16 5.12
N SER A 89 13.94 -9.25 5.88
CA SER A 89 13.10 -9.33 7.08
C SER A 89 13.53 -8.33 8.15
N ARG A 90 14.83 -8.02 8.25
CA ARG A 90 15.34 -7.01 9.17
C ARG A 90 14.78 -5.63 8.83
N LEU A 91 14.82 -5.22 7.56
CA LEU A 91 14.27 -3.91 7.14
C LEU A 91 12.75 -3.86 7.34
N ALA A 92 12.04 -4.92 6.97
CA ALA A 92 10.59 -4.98 7.14
C ALA A 92 10.19 -4.90 8.62
N ASN A 93 10.89 -5.62 9.50
CA ASN A 93 10.62 -5.60 10.94
C ASN A 93 10.97 -4.24 11.58
N LEU A 94 12.06 -3.60 11.16
CA LEU A 94 12.39 -2.24 11.62
C LEU A 94 11.34 -1.22 11.18
N MET A 95 10.88 -1.28 9.93
CA MET A 95 9.79 -0.46 9.44
C MET A 95 8.52 -0.71 10.27
N SER A 96 8.16 -1.97 10.52
CA SER A 96 7.02 -2.34 11.35
C SER A 96 7.11 -1.83 12.78
N ALA A 97 8.32 -1.78 13.35
CA ALA A 97 8.57 -1.24 14.68
C ALA A 97 8.50 0.29 14.68
N ALA A 98 9.01 0.95 13.64
CA ALA A 98 8.88 2.40 13.48
C ALA A 98 7.40 2.81 13.38
N ALA A 99 6.63 2.16 12.51
CA ALA A 99 5.20 2.44 12.31
C ALA A 99 4.34 2.22 13.57
N ARG A 100 4.78 1.38 14.52
CA ARG A 100 4.10 1.13 15.80
C ARG A 100 4.68 1.91 16.97
N ALA A 101 5.67 2.77 16.73
CA ALA A 101 6.28 3.57 17.79
C ALA A 101 5.26 4.58 18.33
N PHE A 102 5.10 4.62 19.65
CA PHE A 102 4.18 5.55 20.30
C PHE A 102 4.73 6.98 20.37
N THR A 103 6.06 7.13 20.35
CA THR A 103 6.73 8.44 20.42
C THR A 103 7.52 8.73 19.15
N VAL A 104 7.59 10.02 18.80
CA VAL A 104 8.43 10.52 17.68
C VAL A 104 9.90 10.13 17.90
N THR A 105 10.37 10.16 19.15
CA THR A 105 11.73 9.77 19.49
C THR A 105 12.02 8.31 19.14
N ASP A 106 11.11 7.39 19.47
CA ASP A 106 11.31 5.97 19.17
C ASP A 106 11.12 5.66 17.69
N PHE A 107 10.18 6.35 17.02
CA PHE A 107 10.07 6.33 15.57
C PHE A 107 11.40 6.72 14.92
N ASN A 108 11.95 7.89 15.29
CA ASN A 108 13.19 8.42 14.72
C ASN A 108 14.38 7.50 14.94
N LYS A 109 14.51 6.88 16.13
CA LYS A 109 15.57 5.90 16.38
C LYS A 109 15.51 4.73 15.39
N LYS A 110 14.31 4.17 15.17
CA LYS A 110 14.12 3.06 14.23
C LYS A 110 14.31 3.50 12.79
N PHE A 111 13.83 4.68 12.43
CA PHE A 111 13.98 5.22 11.07
C PHE A 111 15.44 5.49 10.71
N ILE A 112 16.22 6.05 11.64
CA ILE A 112 17.68 6.22 11.48
C ILE A 112 18.38 4.87 11.31
N GLU A 113 17.94 3.81 12.00
CA GLU A 113 18.50 2.48 11.80
C GLU A 113 18.21 1.95 10.38
N ILE A 114 16.98 2.14 9.88
CA ILE A 114 16.62 1.80 8.50
C ILE A 114 17.52 2.56 7.52
N GLN A 115 17.68 3.87 7.71
CA GLN A 115 18.52 4.71 6.85
C GLN A 115 19.98 4.26 6.83
N LYS A 116 20.53 3.84 7.98
CA LYS A 116 21.90 3.30 8.07
C LYS A 116 22.06 1.97 7.34
N ILE A 117 21.05 1.09 7.40
CA ILE A 117 21.10 -0.22 6.74
C ILE A 117 20.84 -0.09 5.23
N SER A 118 19.87 0.74 4.85
CA SER A 118 19.47 0.95 3.46
C SER A 118 18.90 2.36 3.29
N PRO A 119 19.73 3.32 2.84
CA PRO A 119 19.28 4.66 2.48
C PRO A 119 18.16 4.63 1.42
N ASN A 120 18.23 3.68 0.47
CA ASN A 120 17.20 3.50 -0.55
C ASN A 120 15.84 3.08 0.04
N CYS A 121 15.85 2.21 1.05
CA CYS A 121 14.63 1.85 1.77
C CYS A 121 14.04 3.04 2.51
N ALA A 122 14.88 3.82 3.21
CA ALA A 122 14.42 5.04 3.87
C ALA A 122 13.83 6.05 2.87
N ALA A 123 14.51 6.29 1.73
CA ALA A 123 14.00 7.19 0.69
C ALA A 123 12.66 6.72 0.12
N TYR A 124 12.49 5.42 -0.13
CA TYR A 124 11.21 4.85 -0.54
C TYR A 124 10.10 5.06 0.51
N LEU A 125 10.42 4.93 1.80
CA LEU A 125 9.45 5.15 2.88
C LEU A 125 9.04 6.61 3.03
N VAL A 126 9.92 7.56 2.70
CA VAL A 126 9.58 8.99 2.65
C VAL A 126 8.69 9.27 1.45
N ASP A 127 9.08 8.80 0.26
CA ASP A 127 8.36 9.04 -1.00
C ASP A 127 6.89 8.57 -0.96
N ILE A 128 6.59 7.45 -0.29
CA ILE A 128 5.21 6.96 -0.13
C ILE A 128 4.43 7.63 1.01
N GLY A 129 5.10 8.39 1.88
CA GLY A 129 4.48 9.05 3.03
C GLY A 129 4.10 10.51 2.76
N ASP A 130 4.58 11.08 1.66
CA ASP A 130 4.30 12.45 1.21
C ASP A 130 3.05 12.54 0.29
N ASP A 131 2.31 11.44 0.11
CA ASP A 131 1.00 11.36 -0.57
C ASP A 131 -0.18 11.65 0.39
#